data_AF-A0A5A8F5V6-F1
#
_entry.id   AF-A0A5A8F5V6-F1
#
_cell.length_a   1.000
_cell.length_b   1.000
_cell.length_c   1.000
_cell.angle_alpha   90.00
_cell.angle_beta   90.00
_cell.angle_gamma   90.00
#
_symmetry.space_group_name_H-M   'P 1'
#
loop_
_entity.id
_entity.type
_entity.pdbx_description
1 polymer ?
#
loop_
_entity_poly.entity_id
_entity_poly.type
_entity_poly.pdbx_seq_one_letter_code
_entity_poly.pdbx_strand_id
1 'polypeptide(L)'
;MKNYKDKIFLFVKDQFEGDVKAFQGYIQMNKLKLEDVAKLVGLSIDMTIRNMRRHGIVPYTELSNARKEYVCQYCGKTFYNYKHREKDSRNIYCSIKCRIDANRKTFSYKKFRFDITKYEFTKPLPELGDYTSITGFRRKQFVNRDKINHFFFQKGIVDEKTAYLFGLFLSDGSIGRTNTSYYIRIGLADEDLVKLISKLIDSKYPIKVTHFENKKSIYILRVYSWYLYHDLQCLGCGERKTYYANYPYIEDDNLHKHFIRGVLDGDGSWYMHNGSLNLSFCSNDKLLFGITKVIDKILGITPTSLYYPEKGNMKTFCKIEYSPISTIKIRDWIYEDAKIFLQRKRNKAYDIKIYYTVRDVADACGVSVSYIIKLIKEEKIDCYRDGKRIKFTEKQYNQVIDYIVNRKKLYPAHFPKYSWLYRFNN
;
A
#
# COMPACT_ATOMS: atom_id res chain seq x y z
N MET A 1 35.96 -21.99 32.39
CA MET A 1 36.23 -20.54 32.28
C MET A 1 36.06 -19.91 33.65
N LYS A 2 37.11 -19.25 34.17
CA LYS A 2 37.19 -18.74 35.55
C LYS A 2 35.97 -17.90 35.93
N ASN A 3 35.31 -18.31 37.00
CA ASN A 3 34.20 -17.63 37.66
C ASN A 3 34.74 -16.31 38.24
N TYR A 4 34.72 -15.23 37.45
CA TYR A 4 34.91 -13.89 37.99
C TYR A 4 33.69 -13.63 38.89
N LYS A 5 33.85 -13.94 40.17
CA LYS A 5 32.87 -13.59 41.21
C LYS A 5 32.48 -12.13 40.98
N ASP A 6 31.18 -11.88 40.91
CA ASP A 6 30.62 -10.56 40.68
C ASP A 6 31.11 -9.61 41.78
N LYS A 7 32.20 -8.88 41.49
CA LYS A 7 32.90 -8.08 42.50
C LYS A 7 32.01 -6.96 43.04
N ILE A 8 31.05 -6.49 42.25
CA ILE A 8 30.07 -5.51 42.73
C ILE A 8 29.15 -6.17 43.75
N PHE A 9 28.65 -7.37 43.48
CA PHE A 9 27.87 -8.11 44.46
C PHE A 9 28.66 -8.40 45.74
N LEU A 10 29.93 -8.82 45.64
CA LEU A 10 30.79 -9.04 46.81
C LEU A 10 31.02 -7.75 47.60
N PHE A 11 31.27 -6.65 46.91
CA PHE A 11 31.47 -5.34 47.52
C PHE A 11 30.21 -4.85 48.25
N VAL A 12 29.04 -4.98 47.62
CA VAL A 12 27.75 -4.64 48.24
C VAL A 12 27.46 -5.55 49.44
N LYS A 13 27.77 -6.84 49.34
CA LYS A 13 27.61 -7.79 50.44
C LYS A 13 28.47 -7.41 51.65
N ASP A 14 29.70 -6.98 51.41
CA ASP A 14 30.70 -6.71 52.45
C ASP A 14 30.52 -5.32 53.08
N GLN A 15 30.25 -4.30 52.27
CA GLN A 15 30.24 -2.89 52.71
C GLN A 15 28.85 -2.32 52.92
N PHE A 16 27.80 -2.99 52.43
CA PHE A 16 26.41 -2.54 52.49
C PHE A 16 25.47 -3.67 52.93
N GLU A 17 25.98 -4.73 53.56
CA GLU A 17 25.22 -5.89 54.05
C GLU A 17 24.34 -6.58 52.98
N GLY A 18 24.69 -6.40 51.71
CA GLY A 18 23.92 -6.93 50.58
C GLY A 18 22.81 -6.00 50.09
N ASP A 19 22.60 -4.84 50.72
CA ASP A 19 21.61 -3.86 50.31
C ASP A 19 22.10 -3.02 49.11
N VAL A 20 21.64 -3.43 47.93
CA VAL A 20 21.89 -2.73 46.67
C VAL A 20 21.31 -1.32 46.67
N LYS A 21 20.20 -1.06 47.38
CA LYS A 21 19.60 0.29 47.47
C LYS A 21 20.47 1.21 48.34
N ALA A 22 21.03 0.71 49.43
CA ALA A 22 21.99 1.46 50.24
C ALA A 22 23.23 1.85 49.41
N PHE A 23 23.76 0.92 48.61
CA PHE A 23 24.86 1.24 47.71
C PHE A 23 24.48 2.22 46.59
N GLN A 24 23.28 2.10 46.01
CA GLN A 24 22.77 3.08 45.05
C GLN A 24 22.60 4.47 45.69
N GLY A 25 22.12 4.56 46.92
CA GLY A 25 22.02 5.80 47.69
C GLY A 25 23.39 6.42 47.95
N TYR A 26 24.38 5.60 48.32
CA TYR A 26 25.77 6.02 48.49
C TYR A 26 26.37 6.60 47.20
N ILE A 27 26.14 5.95 46.05
CA ILE A 27 26.58 6.46 44.74
C ILE A 27 25.98 7.84 44.44
N GLN A 28 24.68 8.04 44.73
CA GLN A 28 24.01 9.32 44.47
C GLN A 28 24.46 10.41 45.44
N MET A 29 24.54 10.10 46.74
CA MET A 29 24.94 11.04 47.78
C MET A 29 26.38 11.55 47.58
N ASN A 30 27.28 10.65 47.20
CA ASN A 30 28.70 10.97 46.97
C ASN A 30 29.01 11.34 45.51
N LYS A 31 27.98 11.47 44.66
CA LYS A 31 28.11 11.85 43.24
C LYS A 31 29.12 11.00 42.44
N LEU A 32 29.20 9.70 42.74
CA LEU A 32 30.20 8.80 42.17
C LEU A 32 29.94 8.49 40.69
N LYS A 33 30.84 8.95 39.81
CA LYS A 33 30.79 8.63 38.37
C LYS A 33 31.20 7.18 38.15
N LEU A 34 31.01 6.69 36.92
CA LEU A 34 31.34 5.30 36.57
C LEU A 34 32.80 4.94 36.86
N GLU A 35 33.73 5.88 36.64
CA GLU A 35 35.16 5.72 36.94
C GLU A 35 35.44 5.58 38.44
N ASP A 36 34.72 6.33 39.27
CA ASP A 36 34.85 6.29 40.72
C ASP A 36 34.35 4.96 41.26
N VAL A 37 33.20 4.50 40.76
CA VAL A 37 32.66 3.18 41.10
C VAL A 37 33.61 2.07 40.65
N ALA A 38 34.21 2.19 39.45
CA ALA A 38 35.15 1.20 38.93
C ALA A 38 36.41 1.07 39.81
N LYS A 39 36.96 2.20 40.29
CA LYS A 39 38.06 2.22 41.27
C LYS A 39 37.66 1.58 42.59
N LEU A 40 36.47 1.95 43.10
CA LEU A 40 35.94 1.52 44.39
C LEU A 40 35.73 -0.01 44.45
N VAL A 41 35.29 -0.64 43.36
CA VAL A 41 35.07 -2.09 43.28
C VAL A 41 36.25 -2.87 42.66
N GLY A 42 37.33 -2.19 42.29
CA GLY A 42 38.53 -2.80 41.70
C GLY A 42 38.25 -3.55 40.39
N LEU A 43 37.50 -2.92 39.48
CA LEU A 43 37.14 -3.44 38.15
C LEU A 43 37.51 -2.45 37.04
N SER A 44 37.64 -2.93 35.80
CA SER A 44 37.69 -2.04 34.64
C SER A 44 36.33 -1.36 34.44
N ILE A 45 36.31 -0.20 33.76
CA ILE A 45 35.09 0.56 33.46
C ILE A 45 34.05 -0.31 32.76
N ASP A 46 34.46 -1.10 31.76
CA ASP A 46 33.57 -1.99 30.99
C ASP A 46 33.01 -3.15 31.83
N MET A 47 33.81 -3.74 32.72
CA MET A 47 33.32 -4.76 33.64
C MET A 47 32.39 -4.15 34.69
N THR A 48 32.69 -2.94 35.16
CA THR A 48 31.88 -2.21 36.14
C THR A 48 30.50 -1.93 35.57
N ILE A 49 30.38 -1.32 34.38
CA ILE A 49 29.07 -1.01 33.79
C ILE A 49 28.26 -2.28 33.50
N ARG A 50 28.93 -3.38 33.12
CA ARG A 50 28.27 -4.66 32.87
C ARG A 50 27.72 -5.29 34.15
N ASN A 51 28.45 -5.25 35.26
CA ASN A 51 27.99 -5.76 36.55
C ASN A 51 26.96 -4.82 37.20
N MET A 52 27.10 -3.50 37.11
CA MET A 52 26.10 -2.54 37.60
C MET A 52 24.74 -2.77 36.92
N ARG A 53 24.73 -2.99 35.60
CA ARG A 53 23.51 -3.34 34.85
C ARG A 53 22.87 -4.66 35.29
N ARG A 54 23.65 -5.62 35.82
CA ARG A 54 23.09 -6.88 36.33
C ARG A 54 22.25 -6.64 37.59
N HIS A 55 22.71 -5.72 38.44
CA HIS A 55 22.09 -5.39 39.73
C HIS A 55 21.20 -4.14 39.70
N GLY A 56 20.97 -3.53 38.53
CA GLY A 56 20.14 -2.33 38.41
C GLY A 56 20.76 -1.07 39.02
N ILE A 57 22.08 -1.07 39.24
CA ILE A 57 22.82 0.06 39.80
C ILE A 57 23.16 1.04 38.65
N VAL A 58 23.02 2.33 38.90
CA VAL A 58 23.30 3.40 37.94
C VAL A 58 24.34 4.34 38.55
N PRO A 59 25.43 4.66 37.83
CA PRO A 59 26.41 5.65 38.30
C PRO A 59 25.75 7.03 38.39
N TYR A 60 26.32 7.91 39.21
CA TYR A 60 25.90 9.30 39.24
C TYR A 60 26.16 9.95 37.87
N THR A 61 25.14 10.62 37.35
CA THR A 61 25.24 11.40 36.11
C THR A 61 24.51 12.72 36.33
N GLU A 62 25.22 13.84 36.14
CA GLU A 62 24.57 15.15 36.13
C GLU A 62 23.66 15.26 34.90
N LEU A 63 22.37 15.55 35.13
CA LEU A 63 21.35 15.65 34.07
C LEU A 63 21.74 16.67 32.99
N SER A 64 22.42 17.76 33.37
CA SER A 64 22.96 18.79 32.47
C SER A 64 24.06 18.26 31.54
N ASN A 65 24.79 17.22 31.96
CA ASN A 65 25.87 16.61 31.18
C ASN A 65 25.42 15.42 30.34
N ALA A 66 24.21 14.89 30.55
CA ALA A 66 23.72 13.70 29.84
C ALA A 66 23.07 14.01 28.49
N ARG A 67 22.47 15.20 28.34
CA ARG A 67 21.69 15.59 27.15
C ARG A 67 22.39 16.71 26.37
N LYS A 68 22.36 16.60 25.05
CA LYS A 68 22.81 17.62 24.10
C LYS A 68 21.61 18.14 23.34
N GLU A 69 21.65 19.41 23.03
CA GLU A 69 20.67 20.08 22.20
C GLU A 69 20.94 19.82 20.71
N TYR A 70 19.88 19.56 19.96
CA TYR A 70 19.90 19.32 18.52
C TYR A 70 18.79 20.13 17.86
N VAL A 71 19.03 20.57 16.62
CA VAL A 71 18.03 21.25 15.80
C VAL A 71 17.54 20.27 14.74
N CYS A 72 16.21 20.06 14.66
CA CYS A 72 15.63 19.17 13.67
C CYS A 72 15.82 19.72 12.25
N GLN A 73 16.44 18.94 11.36
CA GLN A 73 16.66 19.36 9.97
C GLN A 73 15.39 19.46 9.11
N TYR A 74 14.24 18.99 9.60
CA TYR A 74 12.96 19.06 8.89
C TYR A 74 12.10 20.26 9.31
N CYS A 75 11.88 20.43 10.62
CA CYS A 75 10.95 21.44 11.14
C CYS A 75 11.64 22.58 11.90
N GLY A 76 12.97 22.57 12.02
CA GLY A 76 13.73 23.57 12.78
C GLY A 76 13.56 23.50 14.30
N LYS A 77 12.69 22.63 14.82
CA LYS A 77 12.45 22.51 16.26
C LYS A 77 13.68 21.99 17.00
N THR A 78 14.03 22.66 18.08
CA THR A 78 15.07 22.25 19.02
C THR A 78 14.59 21.08 19.90
N PHE A 79 15.43 20.06 20.08
CA PHE A 79 15.15 18.89 20.91
C PHE A 79 16.41 18.36 21.58
N TYR A 80 16.23 17.58 22.65
CA TYR A 80 17.34 17.07 23.46
C TYR A 80 17.48 15.55 23.33
N ASN A 81 18.70 15.06 23.14
CA ASN A 81 19.00 13.62 23.13
C ASN A 81 20.30 13.34 23.90
N TYR A 82 20.56 12.09 24.26
CA TYR A 82 21.72 11.75 25.09
C TYR A 82 23.05 11.88 24.34
N LYS A 83 24.10 12.43 24.98
CA LYS A 83 25.44 12.64 24.38
C LYS A 83 26.05 11.37 23.77
N HIS A 84 25.86 10.21 24.40
CA HIS A 84 26.38 8.93 23.86
C HIS A 84 25.74 8.50 22.53
N ARG A 85 24.69 9.19 22.08
CA ARG A 85 24.03 8.95 20.80
C ARG A 85 24.50 9.89 19.70
N GLU A 86 25.56 10.67 19.86
CA GLU A 86 25.97 11.71 18.88
C GLU A 86 25.97 11.25 17.41
N LYS A 87 26.35 9.99 17.14
CA LYS A 87 26.38 9.41 15.79
C LYS A 87 25.06 8.78 15.32
N ASP A 88 23.96 8.92 16.07
CA ASP A 88 22.67 8.30 15.78
C ASP A 88 21.81 9.18 14.85
N SER A 89 21.23 8.55 13.82
CA SER A 89 20.22 9.15 12.94
C SER A 89 19.03 9.81 13.68
N ARG A 90 18.78 9.41 14.94
CA ARG A 90 17.78 10.00 15.84
C ARG A 90 18.13 11.42 16.33
N ASN A 91 19.32 11.92 16.05
CA ASN A 91 19.72 13.31 16.34
C ASN A 91 19.48 14.27 15.17
N ILE A 92 19.03 13.76 14.02
CA ILE A 92 18.76 14.57 12.83
C ILE A 92 17.32 15.13 12.86
N TYR A 93 16.40 14.37 13.44
CA TYR A 93 14.97 14.69 13.46
C TYR A 93 14.38 14.60 14.87
N CYS A 94 13.55 15.58 15.24
CA CYS A 94 12.93 15.63 16.57
C CYS A 94 11.87 14.53 16.79
N SER A 95 11.42 13.84 15.73
CA SER A 95 10.44 12.78 15.81
C SER A 95 10.55 11.79 14.65
N ILE A 96 9.97 10.60 14.83
CA ILE A 96 9.81 9.61 13.76
C ILE A 96 9.04 10.22 12.58
N LYS A 97 8.03 11.05 12.86
CA LYS A 97 7.26 11.78 11.84
C LYS A 97 8.14 12.70 11.00
N CYS A 98 8.89 13.60 11.63
CA CYS A 98 9.81 14.50 10.92
C CYS A 98 10.86 13.75 10.10
N ARG A 99 11.35 12.60 10.59
CA ARG A 99 12.24 11.73 9.81
C ARG A 99 11.53 11.17 8.58
N ILE A 100 10.30 10.66 8.72
CA ILE A 100 9.52 10.12 7.61
C ILE A 100 9.25 11.21 6.58
N ASP A 101 8.81 12.38 7.02
CA ASP A 101 8.44 13.49 6.15
C ASP A 101 9.66 14.07 5.42
N ALA A 102 10.81 14.21 6.09
CA ALA A 102 12.05 14.64 5.45
C ALA A 102 12.60 13.63 4.43
N ASN A 103 12.40 12.34 4.68
CA ASN A 103 12.84 11.27 3.78
C ASN A 103 11.76 10.90 2.74
N ARG A 104 10.62 11.61 2.74
CA ARG A 104 9.57 11.41 1.77
C ARG A 104 10.06 11.91 0.42
N LYS A 105 10.52 11.00 -0.44
CA LYS A 105 10.86 11.34 -1.83
C LYS A 105 9.63 11.96 -2.49
N THR A 106 9.71 13.25 -2.80
CA THR A 106 8.68 13.93 -3.59
C THR A 106 8.76 13.40 -5.01
N PHE A 107 7.61 12.96 -5.53
CA PHE A 107 7.54 12.53 -6.91
C PHE A 107 7.76 13.74 -7.82
N SER A 108 8.72 13.63 -8.75
CA SER A 108 8.95 14.66 -9.75
C SER A 108 8.24 14.28 -11.05
N TYR A 109 7.33 15.13 -11.49
CA TYR A 109 6.67 15.02 -12.79
C TYR A 109 7.65 15.11 -13.96
N LYS A 110 8.86 15.65 -13.76
CA LYS A 110 9.93 15.67 -14.79
C LYS A 110 10.44 14.27 -15.18
N LYS A 111 10.02 13.21 -14.47
CA LYS A 111 10.35 11.82 -14.82
C LYS A 111 9.59 11.30 -16.05
N PHE A 112 8.49 11.96 -16.44
CA PHE A 112 7.77 11.62 -17.67
C PHE A 112 8.60 11.99 -18.91
N ARG A 113 8.57 11.15 -19.94
CA ARG A 113 9.41 11.26 -21.15
C ARG A 113 8.81 12.16 -22.25
N PHE A 114 7.95 13.10 -21.87
CA PHE A 114 7.35 14.07 -22.79
C PHE A 114 7.28 15.45 -22.14
N ASP A 115 7.03 16.48 -22.94
CA ASP A 115 6.88 17.85 -22.46
C ASP A 115 5.57 18.02 -21.68
N ILE A 116 5.67 17.90 -20.36
CA ILE A 116 4.54 18.04 -19.44
C ILE A 116 3.93 19.44 -19.43
N THR A 117 4.63 20.47 -19.91
CA THR A 117 4.12 21.84 -19.94
C THR A 117 3.10 22.06 -21.05
N LYS A 118 3.21 21.27 -22.12
CA LYS A 118 2.26 21.22 -23.25
C LYS A 118 1.15 20.20 -23.07
N TYR A 119 1.06 19.60 -21.88
CA TYR A 119 0.06 18.58 -21.62
C TYR A 119 -1.32 19.20 -21.41
N GLU A 120 -2.29 18.74 -22.20
CA GLU A 120 -3.70 19.05 -22.03
C GLU A 120 -4.52 17.76 -22.00
N PHE A 121 -5.64 17.80 -21.28
CA PHE A 121 -6.64 16.74 -21.36
C PHE A 121 -7.29 16.74 -22.74
N THR A 122 -7.62 15.55 -23.24
CA THR A 122 -8.29 15.42 -24.54
C THR A 122 -9.72 15.90 -24.42
N LYS A 123 -10.00 17.09 -24.95
CA LYS A 123 -11.36 17.60 -25.10
C LYS A 123 -12.10 16.75 -26.15
N PRO A 124 -13.40 16.48 -25.97
CA PRO A 124 -14.20 15.89 -27.03
C PRO A 124 -14.13 16.71 -28.31
N LEU A 125 -14.09 16.05 -29.45
CA LEU A 125 -14.20 16.72 -30.74
C LEU A 125 -15.59 17.39 -30.86
N PRO A 126 -15.69 18.57 -31.51
CA PRO A 126 -16.95 19.29 -31.67
C PRO A 126 -18.09 18.48 -32.30
N GLU A 127 -17.74 17.48 -33.10
CA GLU A 127 -18.67 16.60 -33.81
C GLU A 127 -19.28 15.52 -32.90
N LEU A 128 -18.92 15.43 -31.60
CA LEU A 128 -19.49 14.43 -30.70
C LEU A 128 -21.03 14.50 -30.70
N GLY A 129 -21.67 13.37 -31.01
CA GLY A 129 -23.12 13.28 -31.11
C GLY A 129 -23.75 13.94 -32.35
N ASP A 130 -22.95 14.57 -33.21
CA ASP A 130 -23.32 14.96 -34.56
C ASP A 130 -23.05 13.79 -35.52
N TYR A 131 -24.08 13.42 -36.27
CA TYR A 131 -24.06 12.26 -37.18
C TYR A 131 -24.37 12.66 -38.62
N THR A 132 -24.35 13.96 -38.94
CA THR A 132 -24.64 14.47 -40.29
C THR A 132 -23.69 13.94 -41.36
N SER A 133 -22.42 13.72 -41.01
CA SER A 133 -21.38 13.17 -41.88
C SER A 133 -21.52 11.66 -42.14
N ILE A 134 -22.33 10.95 -41.34
CA ILE A 134 -22.53 9.51 -41.45
C ILE A 134 -23.55 9.25 -42.57
N THR A 135 -23.06 9.14 -43.80
CA THR A 135 -23.85 8.84 -45.00
C THR A 135 -23.94 7.33 -45.23
N GLY A 136 -25.10 6.84 -45.69
CA GLY A 136 -25.27 5.45 -46.16
C GLY A 136 -26.48 4.69 -45.62
N PHE A 137 -27.09 5.08 -44.50
CA PHE A 137 -28.32 4.47 -43.98
C PHE A 137 -29.17 5.50 -43.21
N ARG A 138 -30.49 5.54 -43.45
CA ARG A 138 -31.38 6.46 -42.71
C ARG A 138 -31.32 6.08 -41.22
N ARG A 139 -31.15 7.05 -40.30
CA ARG A 139 -31.14 6.85 -38.82
C ARG A 139 -32.26 5.92 -38.33
N LYS A 140 -33.45 6.01 -38.94
CA LYS A 140 -34.62 5.13 -38.68
C LYS A 140 -34.41 3.63 -39.01
N GLN A 141 -33.53 3.28 -39.93
CA GLN A 141 -33.25 1.87 -40.31
C GLN A 141 -32.29 1.18 -39.33
N PHE A 142 -31.45 1.94 -38.61
CA PHE A 142 -30.55 1.41 -37.58
C PHE A 142 -31.31 1.16 -36.27
N VAL A 143 -32.15 2.10 -35.85
CA VAL A 143 -33.00 2.04 -34.63
C VAL A 143 -34.10 0.97 -34.71
N ASN A 144 -34.36 0.37 -35.88
CA ASN A 144 -35.38 -0.68 -36.03
C ASN A 144 -34.78 -2.10 -36.15
N ARG A 145 -33.45 -2.26 -36.12
CA ARG A 145 -32.75 -3.57 -36.16
C ARG A 145 -32.19 -4.01 -34.79
N ASP A 146 -32.64 -3.34 -33.72
CA ASP A 146 -31.95 -3.16 -32.43
C ASP A 146 -31.39 -4.41 -31.76
N LYS A 147 -30.06 -4.46 -31.75
CA LYS A 147 -29.28 -5.30 -30.84
C LYS A 147 -28.42 -4.49 -29.88
N ILE A 148 -28.52 -3.15 -29.81
CA ILE A 148 -27.68 -2.30 -28.95
C ILE A 148 -28.22 -0.87 -28.83
N ASN A 149 -27.95 -0.17 -27.71
CA ASN A 149 -28.06 1.28 -27.60
C ASN A 149 -26.93 1.97 -28.39
N HIS A 150 -27.25 2.40 -29.61
CA HIS A 150 -26.31 3.06 -30.51
C HIS A 150 -25.82 4.44 -30.03
N PHE A 151 -26.58 5.13 -29.18
CA PHE A 151 -26.34 6.53 -28.78
C PHE A 151 -25.80 6.66 -27.36
N PHE A 152 -25.21 5.59 -26.81
CA PHE A 152 -24.76 5.52 -25.42
C PHE A 152 -23.78 6.65 -25.04
N PHE A 153 -22.89 7.05 -25.96
CA PHE A 153 -21.89 8.11 -25.75
C PHE A 153 -22.24 9.43 -26.43
N GLN A 154 -23.48 9.60 -26.93
CA GLN A 154 -23.87 10.80 -27.69
C GLN A 154 -23.62 12.11 -26.91
N LYS A 155 -23.78 12.08 -25.58
CA LYS A 155 -23.56 13.23 -24.70
C LYS A 155 -22.16 13.26 -24.07
N GLY A 156 -21.30 12.30 -24.38
CA GLY A 156 -19.96 12.16 -23.79
C GLY A 156 -19.96 11.51 -22.42
N ILE A 157 -19.04 11.97 -21.56
CA ILE A 157 -18.84 11.45 -20.19
C ILE A 157 -19.68 12.31 -19.23
N VAL A 158 -20.87 11.83 -18.89
CA VAL A 158 -21.88 12.62 -18.14
C VAL A 158 -22.40 11.93 -16.88
N ASP A 159 -22.09 10.64 -16.70
CA ASP A 159 -22.52 9.86 -15.54
C ASP A 159 -21.50 8.76 -15.20
N GLU A 160 -21.76 8.02 -14.10
CA GLU A 160 -20.92 6.90 -13.67
C GLU A 160 -20.74 5.85 -14.78
N LYS A 161 -21.81 5.55 -15.55
CA LYS A 161 -21.80 4.48 -16.56
C LYS A 161 -20.89 4.83 -17.73
N THR A 162 -21.05 6.03 -18.28
CA THR A 162 -20.27 6.57 -19.39
C THR A 162 -18.82 6.78 -18.99
N ALA A 163 -18.55 7.34 -17.80
CA ALA A 163 -17.19 7.50 -17.28
C ALA A 163 -16.47 6.16 -17.12
N TYR A 164 -17.12 5.20 -16.43
CA TYR A 164 -16.57 3.87 -16.19
C TYR A 164 -16.29 3.12 -17.50
N LEU A 165 -17.28 3.05 -18.39
CA LEU A 165 -17.13 2.35 -19.66
C LEU A 165 -16.08 3.00 -20.55
N PHE A 166 -16.02 4.34 -20.61
CA PHE A 166 -15.00 5.01 -21.40
C PHE A 166 -13.59 4.69 -20.90
N GLY A 167 -13.37 4.71 -19.58
CA GLY A 167 -12.10 4.30 -18.98
C GLY A 167 -11.72 2.86 -19.33
N LEU A 168 -12.68 1.94 -19.25
CA LEU A 168 -12.47 0.53 -19.57
C LEU A 168 -12.24 0.30 -21.08
N PHE A 169 -12.91 1.06 -21.95
CA PHE A 169 -12.69 1.01 -23.40
C PHE A 169 -11.31 1.54 -23.77
N LEU A 170 -10.82 2.58 -23.07
CA LEU A 170 -9.52 3.18 -23.27
C LEU A 170 -8.35 2.25 -22.86
N SER A 171 -8.60 1.31 -21.95
CA SER A 171 -7.67 0.21 -21.63
C SER A 171 -7.89 -1.02 -22.53
N ASP A 172 -8.85 -1.88 -22.18
CA ASP A 172 -9.04 -3.22 -22.74
C ASP A 172 -10.00 -3.28 -23.94
N GLY A 173 -10.64 -2.16 -24.26
CA GLY A 173 -11.47 -2.07 -25.45
C GLY A 173 -10.68 -2.12 -26.75
N SER A 174 -11.37 -2.12 -27.88
CA SER A 174 -10.81 -1.83 -29.20
C SER A 174 -11.95 -1.43 -30.12
N ILE A 175 -11.76 -0.38 -30.89
CA ILE A 175 -12.64 -0.07 -32.02
C ILE A 175 -11.97 -0.50 -33.32
N GLY A 176 -12.75 -0.76 -34.35
CA GLY A 176 -12.23 -1.07 -35.67
C GLY A 176 -13.32 -1.02 -36.73
N ARG A 177 -12.89 -1.23 -37.98
CA ARG A 177 -13.79 -1.32 -39.13
C ARG A 177 -13.51 -2.58 -39.94
N THR A 178 -14.54 -3.00 -40.64
CA THR A 178 -14.52 -4.01 -41.69
C THR A 178 -14.85 -3.31 -43.01
N ASN A 179 -14.81 -4.02 -44.13
CA ASN A 179 -15.15 -3.44 -45.43
C ASN A 179 -16.58 -2.86 -45.48
N THR A 180 -17.49 -3.33 -44.62
CA THR A 180 -18.92 -3.02 -44.67
C THR A 180 -19.48 -2.41 -43.37
N SER A 181 -18.75 -2.43 -42.26
CA SER A 181 -19.27 -1.98 -40.97
C SER A 181 -18.18 -1.62 -39.96
N TYR A 182 -18.56 -0.81 -38.99
CA TYR A 182 -17.74 -0.38 -37.85
C TYR A 182 -18.15 -1.16 -36.61
N TYR A 183 -17.18 -1.48 -35.76
CA TYR A 183 -17.42 -2.23 -34.55
C TYR A 183 -16.63 -1.68 -33.37
N ILE A 184 -17.19 -1.92 -32.19
CA ILE A 184 -16.48 -1.81 -30.93
C ILE A 184 -16.41 -3.22 -30.32
N ARG A 185 -15.31 -3.50 -29.64
CA ARG A 185 -15.02 -4.80 -29.07
C ARG A 185 -14.41 -4.62 -27.70
N ILE A 186 -14.84 -5.46 -26.76
CA ILE A 186 -14.14 -5.66 -25.49
C ILE A 186 -13.95 -7.16 -25.28
N GLY A 187 -12.77 -7.55 -24.80
CA GLY A 187 -12.41 -8.93 -24.55
C GLY A 187 -11.78 -9.08 -23.18
N LEU A 188 -12.46 -9.77 -22.26
CA LEU A 188 -12.02 -9.89 -20.86
C LEU A 188 -12.08 -11.35 -20.41
N ALA A 189 -11.27 -11.72 -19.43
CA ALA A 189 -11.33 -13.04 -18.80
C ALA A 189 -12.50 -13.20 -17.82
N ASP A 190 -13.10 -12.08 -17.40
CA ASP A 190 -14.17 -12.02 -16.40
C ASP A 190 -15.54 -11.90 -17.11
N GLU A 191 -16.27 -13.03 -17.25
CA GLU A 191 -17.53 -13.12 -18.00
C GLU A 191 -18.61 -12.16 -17.49
N ASP A 192 -18.78 -12.07 -16.17
CA ASP A 192 -19.81 -11.25 -15.55
C ASP A 192 -19.66 -9.77 -15.88
N LEU A 193 -18.41 -9.29 -16.01
CA LEU A 193 -18.17 -7.92 -16.42
C LEU A 193 -18.54 -7.72 -17.90
N VAL A 194 -18.26 -8.69 -18.78
CA VAL A 194 -18.68 -8.61 -20.19
C VAL A 194 -20.20 -8.64 -20.32
N LYS A 195 -20.90 -9.45 -19.53
CA LYS A 195 -22.37 -9.46 -19.42
C LYS A 195 -22.91 -8.13 -18.91
N LEU A 196 -22.28 -7.56 -17.87
CA LEU A 196 -22.64 -6.25 -17.33
C LEU A 196 -22.47 -5.15 -18.37
N ILE A 197 -21.35 -5.13 -19.11
CA ILE A 197 -21.12 -4.18 -20.21
C ILE A 197 -22.20 -4.34 -21.27
N SER A 198 -22.52 -5.58 -21.68
CA SER A 198 -23.60 -5.84 -22.64
C SER A 198 -24.91 -5.24 -22.14
N LYS A 199 -25.26 -5.42 -20.86
CA LYS A 199 -26.47 -4.84 -20.27
C LYS A 199 -26.42 -3.31 -20.21
N LEU A 200 -25.28 -2.71 -19.87
CA LEU A 200 -25.12 -1.25 -19.77
C LEU A 200 -25.37 -0.55 -21.12
N ILE A 201 -24.88 -1.15 -22.21
CA ILE A 201 -25.09 -0.62 -23.56
C ILE A 201 -26.33 -1.21 -24.25
N ASP A 202 -27.21 -1.89 -23.50
CA ASP A 202 -28.42 -2.57 -23.98
C ASP A 202 -28.19 -3.48 -25.21
N SER A 203 -27.06 -4.21 -25.19
CA SER A 203 -26.64 -5.10 -26.27
C SER A 203 -27.26 -6.50 -26.16
N LYS A 204 -27.84 -6.94 -27.28
CA LYS A 204 -28.33 -8.31 -27.56
C LYS A 204 -27.37 -9.10 -28.46
N TYR A 205 -26.17 -8.58 -28.75
CA TYR A 205 -25.15 -9.35 -29.47
C TYR A 205 -24.66 -10.52 -28.61
N PRO A 206 -24.35 -11.68 -29.22
CA PRO A 206 -23.84 -12.81 -28.48
C PRO A 206 -22.42 -12.52 -27.96
N ILE A 207 -22.17 -12.93 -26.73
CA ILE A 207 -20.82 -12.95 -26.14
C ILE A 207 -20.13 -14.20 -26.67
N LYS A 208 -19.05 -14.03 -27.44
CA LYS A 208 -18.25 -15.14 -27.96
C LYS A 208 -17.23 -15.56 -26.91
N VAL A 209 -16.98 -16.86 -26.80
CA VAL A 209 -15.93 -17.40 -25.95
C VAL A 209 -14.77 -17.86 -26.83
N THR A 210 -13.56 -17.46 -26.48
CA THR A 210 -12.33 -17.97 -27.10
C THR A 210 -11.54 -18.73 -26.05
N HIS A 211 -11.36 -20.03 -26.30
CA HIS A 211 -10.56 -20.92 -25.46
C HIS A 211 -9.10 -20.87 -25.90
N PHE A 212 -8.20 -20.90 -24.92
CA PHE A 212 -6.77 -20.93 -25.13
C PHE A 212 -6.19 -22.06 -24.29
N GLU A 213 -5.29 -22.86 -24.86
CA GLU A 213 -4.55 -23.86 -24.08
C GLU A 213 -3.72 -23.16 -22.99
N ASN A 214 -3.82 -23.68 -21.76
CA ASN A 214 -3.09 -23.18 -20.58
C ASN A 214 -3.34 -21.70 -20.20
N LYS A 215 -4.42 -21.09 -20.70
CA LYS A 215 -4.83 -19.72 -20.34
C LYS A 215 -6.32 -19.66 -20.04
N LYS A 216 -6.73 -18.61 -19.33
CA LYS A 216 -8.15 -18.35 -19.10
C LYS A 216 -8.87 -18.08 -20.41
N SER A 217 -10.07 -18.61 -20.54
CA SER A 217 -10.96 -18.28 -21.65
C SER A 217 -11.23 -16.78 -21.66
N ILE A 218 -11.33 -16.20 -22.86
CA ILE A 218 -11.65 -14.79 -23.05
C ILE A 218 -13.07 -14.68 -23.58
N TYR A 219 -13.88 -13.87 -22.90
CA TYR A 219 -15.24 -13.52 -23.28
C TYR A 219 -15.20 -12.23 -24.08
N ILE A 220 -15.73 -12.28 -25.29
CA ILE A 220 -15.63 -11.21 -26.28
C ILE A 220 -17.03 -10.72 -26.62
N LEU A 221 -17.30 -9.46 -26.28
CA LEU A 221 -18.44 -8.73 -26.81
C LEU A 221 -17.97 -7.89 -27.99
N ARG A 222 -18.47 -8.17 -29.19
CA ARG A 222 -18.25 -7.37 -30.40
C ARG A 222 -19.59 -6.92 -30.93
N VAL A 223 -19.78 -5.61 -31.03
CA VAL A 223 -21.03 -4.99 -31.46
C VAL A 223 -20.76 -4.05 -32.62
N TYR A 224 -21.68 -4.00 -33.58
CA TYR A 224 -21.54 -3.21 -34.78
C TYR A 224 -22.39 -1.95 -34.66
N SER A 225 -21.73 -0.79 -34.66
CA SER A 225 -22.37 0.51 -34.49
C SER A 225 -21.46 1.60 -35.02
N TRP A 226 -21.90 2.27 -36.09
CA TRP A 226 -21.25 3.48 -36.58
C TRP A 226 -21.25 4.61 -35.54
N TYR A 227 -22.39 4.80 -34.87
CA TYR A 227 -22.58 5.85 -33.87
C TYR A 227 -21.64 5.70 -32.67
N LEU A 228 -21.53 4.49 -32.10
CA LEU A 228 -20.61 4.26 -30.97
C LEU A 228 -19.15 4.35 -31.38
N TYR A 229 -18.81 3.87 -32.58
CA TYR A 229 -17.44 4.01 -33.11
C TYR A 229 -17.07 5.49 -33.25
N HIS A 230 -17.97 6.28 -33.84
CA HIS A 230 -17.81 7.72 -34.02
C HIS A 230 -17.67 8.44 -32.67
N ASP A 231 -18.61 8.25 -31.75
CA ASP A 231 -18.59 8.93 -30.45
C ASP A 231 -17.32 8.58 -29.65
N LEU A 232 -16.87 7.32 -29.66
CA LEU A 232 -15.61 6.94 -29.02
C LEU A 232 -14.40 7.61 -29.67
N GLN A 233 -14.37 7.75 -31.00
CA GLN A 233 -13.31 8.52 -31.68
C GLN A 233 -13.32 9.98 -31.26
N CYS A 234 -14.49 10.63 -31.24
CA CYS A 234 -14.64 12.01 -30.80
C CYS A 234 -14.19 12.22 -29.34
N LEU A 235 -14.37 11.22 -28.47
CA LEU A 235 -13.88 11.24 -27.10
C LEU A 235 -12.37 10.94 -26.96
N GLY A 236 -11.68 10.59 -28.05
CA GLY A 236 -10.23 10.29 -28.05
C GLY A 236 -9.87 8.81 -27.95
N CYS A 237 -10.83 7.90 -28.08
CA CYS A 237 -10.63 6.45 -28.08
C CYS A 237 -10.67 5.89 -29.52
N GLY A 238 -9.60 6.09 -30.29
CA GLY A 238 -9.48 5.60 -31.66
C GLY A 238 -8.85 4.21 -31.83
N GLU A 239 -8.58 3.83 -33.08
CA GLU A 239 -7.81 2.62 -33.41
C GLU A 239 -6.35 2.76 -32.96
N ARG A 240 -5.74 1.68 -32.46
CA ARG A 240 -4.36 1.68 -31.93
C ARG A 240 -4.12 2.71 -30.83
N LYS A 241 -5.17 3.09 -30.10
CA LYS A 241 -5.13 4.04 -28.98
C LYS A 241 -4.02 3.78 -27.95
N THR A 242 -3.56 2.54 -27.75
CA THR A 242 -2.47 2.22 -26.82
C THR A 242 -1.23 3.10 -27.00
N TYR A 243 -0.96 3.59 -28.21
CA TYR A 243 0.18 4.46 -28.52
C TYR A 243 -0.03 5.95 -28.19
N TYR A 244 -1.27 6.43 -28.11
CA TYR A 244 -1.58 7.86 -28.01
C TYR A 244 -2.72 8.22 -27.04
N ALA A 245 -3.33 7.24 -26.38
CA ALA A 245 -4.44 7.44 -25.47
C ALA A 245 -4.05 8.46 -24.40
N ASN A 246 -4.94 9.37 -24.12
CA ASN A 246 -4.71 10.44 -23.18
C ASN A 246 -5.90 10.53 -22.22
N TYR A 247 -5.71 11.22 -21.10
CA TYR A 247 -6.78 11.44 -20.14
C TYR A 247 -7.83 12.38 -20.76
N PRO A 248 -9.12 11.99 -20.78
CA PRO A 248 -10.18 12.83 -21.35
C PRO A 248 -10.44 14.04 -20.47
N TYR A 249 -10.86 15.15 -21.08
CA TYR A 249 -11.46 16.23 -20.33
C TYR A 249 -12.80 15.75 -19.74
N ILE A 250 -12.94 15.86 -18.43
CA ILE A 250 -14.15 15.54 -17.68
C ILE A 250 -14.46 16.80 -16.88
N GLU A 251 -15.66 17.34 -17.07
CA GLU A 251 -16.07 18.60 -16.45
C GLU A 251 -16.46 18.41 -14.97
N ASP A 252 -17.22 17.37 -14.67
CA ASP A 252 -17.63 17.05 -13.30
C ASP A 252 -16.53 16.26 -12.57
N ASP A 253 -15.96 16.88 -11.53
CA ASP A 253 -14.91 16.29 -10.71
C ASP A 253 -15.33 14.95 -10.06
N ASN A 254 -16.63 14.71 -9.85
CA ASN A 254 -17.15 13.45 -9.31
C ASN A 254 -17.07 12.27 -10.30
N LEU A 255 -16.92 12.53 -11.60
CA LEU A 255 -16.83 11.49 -12.62
C LEU A 255 -15.41 10.95 -12.79
N HIS A 256 -14.39 11.67 -12.32
CA HIS A 256 -13.00 11.23 -12.39
C HIS A 256 -12.76 9.88 -11.71
N LYS A 257 -13.36 9.64 -10.54
CA LYS A 257 -13.23 8.36 -9.83
C LYS A 257 -13.78 7.19 -10.65
N HIS A 258 -14.87 7.41 -11.38
CA HIS A 258 -15.51 6.40 -12.23
C HIS A 258 -14.68 6.09 -13.47
N PHE A 259 -14.15 7.12 -14.14
CA PHE A 259 -13.23 6.94 -15.27
C PHE A 259 -11.95 6.20 -14.86
N ILE A 260 -11.29 6.65 -13.78
CA ILE A 260 -10.06 6.03 -13.28
C ILE A 260 -10.35 4.58 -12.85
N ARG A 261 -11.53 4.29 -12.29
CA ARG A 261 -11.96 2.91 -11.99
C ARG A 261 -12.05 2.05 -13.24
N GLY A 262 -12.58 2.58 -14.35
CA GLY A 262 -12.63 1.87 -15.63
C GLY A 262 -11.23 1.50 -16.13
N VAL A 263 -10.30 2.47 -16.12
CA VAL A 263 -8.89 2.23 -16.50
C VAL A 263 -8.22 1.24 -15.55
N LEU A 264 -8.44 1.40 -14.24
CA LEU A 264 -7.95 0.50 -13.20
C LEU A 264 -8.44 -0.93 -13.42
N ASP A 265 -9.72 -1.09 -13.77
CA ASP A 265 -10.34 -2.39 -13.96
C ASP A 265 -9.84 -3.10 -15.22
N GLY A 266 -9.34 -2.36 -16.21
CA GLY A 266 -8.57 -2.93 -17.32
C GLY A 266 -7.08 -3.09 -17.01
N ASP A 267 -6.32 -2.01 -17.08
CA ASP A 267 -4.84 -2.02 -17.04
C ASP A 267 -4.23 -1.81 -15.63
N GLY A 268 -5.07 -1.58 -14.61
CA GLY A 268 -4.62 -1.42 -13.23
C GLY A 268 -4.41 -2.74 -12.48
N SER A 269 -3.71 -2.67 -11.35
CA SER A 269 -3.47 -3.84 -10.51
C SER A 269 -3.42 -3.48 -9.03
N TRP A 270 -4.22 -4.19 -8.25
CA TRP A 270 -4.07 -4.32 -6.80
C TRP A 270 -3.18 -5.52 -6.52
N TYR A 271 -2.22 -5.38 -5.61
CA TYR A 271 -1.38 -6.51 -5.20
C TYR A 271 -0.87 -6.35 -3.78
N MET A 272 -0.63 -7.48 -3.11
CA MET A 272 -0.03 -7.49 -1.79
C MET A 272 1.49 -7.55 -1.93
N HIS A 273 2.18 -6.66 -1.24
CA HIS A 273 3.63 -6.67 -1.12
C HIS A 273 4.01 -6.42 0.34
N ASN A 274 4.79 -7.33 0.93
CA ASN A 274 5.19 -7.28 2.34
C ASN A 274 4.01 -7.05 3.32
N GLY A 275 2.88 -7.70 3.08
CA GLY A 275 1.69 -7.60 3.93
C GLY A 275 0.88 -6.31 3.74
N SER A 276 1.28 -5.44 2.82
CA SER A 276 0.58 -4.20 2.51
C SER A 276 -0.08 -4.26 1.13
N LEU A 277 -1.28 -3.69 1.01
CA LEU A 277 -1.92 -3.48 -0.29
C LEU A 277 -1.15 -2.40 -1.04
N ASN A 278 -0.88 -2.63 -2.33
CA ASN A 278 -0.26 -1.69 -3.24
C ASN A 278 -1.10 -1.56 -4.51
N LEU A 279 -1.04 -0.38 -5.11
CA LEU A 279 -1.70 -0.04 -6.36
C LEU A 279 -0.65 0.28 -7.41
N SER A 280 -0.86 -0.26 -8.61
CA SER A 280 -0.16 0.18 -9.81
C SER A 280 -1.09 0.38 -10.99
N PHE A 281 -0.77 1.35 -11.84
CA PHE A 281 -1.34 1.49 -13.17
C PHE A 281 -0.27 1.24 -14.22
N CYS A 282 -0.65 0.59 -15.32
CA CYS A 282 0.18 0.45 -16.52
C CYS A 282 -0.56 1.09 -17.68
N SER A 283 0.10 1.90 -18.50
CA SER A 283 -0.46 2.41 -19.76
C SER A 283 0.62 3.16 -20.53
N ASN A 284 0.25 3.94 -21.54
CA ASN A 284 1.14 4.97 -22.05
C ASN A 284 1.27 6.14 -21.06
N ASP A 285 2.36 6.86 -21.18
CA ASP A 285 2.77 7.89 -20.24
C ASP A 285 1.90 9.13 -20.20
N LYS A 286 1.24 9.51 -21.31
CA LYS A 286 0.27 10.62 -21.32
C LYS A 286 -0.97 10.31 -20.49
N LEU A 287 -1.56 9.11 -20.65
CA LEU A 287 -2.71 8.70 -19.85
C LEU A 287 -2.35 8.60 -18.37
N LEU A 288 -1.21 7.98 -18.02
CA LEU A 288 -0.78 7.87 -16.62
C LEU A 288 -0.45 9.23 -15.98
N PHE A 289 0.09 10.18 -16.75
CA PHE A 289 0.30 11.55 -16.27
C PHE A 289 -1.03 12.22 -15.93
N GLY A 290 -2.04 12.12 -16.79
CA GLY A 290 -3.37 12.68 -16.51
C GLY A 290 -4.04 12.05 -15.30
N ILE A 291 -3.98 10.71 -15.16
CA ILE A 291 -4.45 10.01 -13.95
C ILE A 291 -3.74 10.55 -12.72
N THR A 292 -2.42 10.71 -12.79
CA THR A 292 -1.62 11.20 -11.67
C THR A 292 -2.02 12.63 -11.29
N LYS A 293 -2.18 13.52 -12.28
CA LYS A 293 -2.61 14.91 -12.06
C LYS A 293 -3.97 14.99 -11.38
N VAL A 294 -4.93 14.16 -11.80
CA VAL A 294 -6.28 14.15 -11.21
C VAL A 294 -6.26 13.60 -9.78
N ILE A 295 -5.53 12.51 -9.52
CA ILE A 295 -5.38 11.97 -8.17
C ILE A 295 -4.69 12.98 -7.24
N ASP A 296 -3.68 13.69 -7.74
CA ASP A 296 -2.99 14.74 -6.98
C ASP A 296 -3.92 15.94 -6.71
N LYS A 297 -4.66 16.41 -7.73
CA LYS A 297 -5.66 17.48 -7.60
C LYS A 297 -6.71 17.16 -6.54
N ILE A 298 -7.28 15.96 -6.57
CA ILE A 298 -8.45 15.59 -5.74
C ILE A 298 -8.02 15.12 -4.34
N LEU A 299 -6.93 14.35 -4.24
CA LEU A 299 -6.53 13.69 -2.99
C LEU A 299 -5.22 14.21 -2.39
N GLY A 300 -4.47 15.07 -3.11
CA GLY A 300 -3.12 15.49 -2.70
C GLY A 300 -2.12 14.33 -2.66
N ILE A 301 -2.32 13.34 -3.53
CA ILE A 301 -1.54 12.09 -3.55
C ILE A 301 -0.74 11.98 -4.84
N THR A 302 0.56 11.82 -4.70
CA THR A 302 1.48 11.52 -5.80
C THR A 302 1.94 10.05 -5.79
N PRO A 303 2.39 9.50 -6.94
CA PRO A 303 2.92 8.15 -7.03
C PRO A 303 4.26 8.06 -6.30
N THR A 304 4.64 6.87 -5.86
CA THR A 304 5.98 6.60 -5.31
C THR A 304 7.01 6.34 -6.39
N SER A 305 6.60 5.78 -7.53
CA SER A 305 7.50 5.40 -8.61
C SER A 305 6.85 5.59 -9.98
N LEU A 306 7.70 5.85 -10.98
CA LEU A 306 7.40 5.81 -12.40
C LEU A 306 8.51 4.99 -13.05
N TYR A 307 8.11 3.94 -13.77
CA TYR A 307 9.03 3.00 -14.41
C TYR A 307 8.66 2.84 -15.89
N TYR A 308 9.68 2.94 -16.75
CA TYR A 308 9.56 2.59 -18.16
C TYR A 308 10.34 1.30 -18.38
N PRO A 309 9.72 0.21 -18.87
CA PRO A 309 10.44 -1.01 -19.14
C PRO A 309 11.47 -0.81 -20.25
N GLU A 310 12.65 -1.39 -20.04
CA GLU A 310 13.76 -1.36 -21.00
C GLU A 310 13.47 -2.25 -22.22
N LYS A 311 12.73 -3.34 -22.00
CA LYS A 311 12.34 -4.29 -23.04
C LYS A 311 10.89 -4.08 -23.43
N GLY A 312 10.64 -3.64 -24.66
CA GLY A 312 9.31 -3.48 -25.21
C GLY A 312 9.30 -2.60 -26.47
N ASN A 313 8.34 -2.85 -27.35
CA ASN A 313 8.23 -2.10 -28.63
C ASN A 313 7.65 -0.69 -28.44
N MET A 314 7.03 -0.39 -27.30
CA MET A 314 6.36 0.90 -27.04
C MET A 314 7.13 1.74 -26.01
N LYS A 315 7.86 2.74 -26.50
CA LYS A 315 8.69 3.65 -25.66
C LYS A 315 7.90 4.46 -24.64
N THR A 316 6.62 4.72 -24.92
CA THR A 316 5.70 5.48 -24.07
C THR A 316 5.06 4.61 -22.99
N PHE A 317 5.16 3.27 -23.07
CA PHE A 317 4.60 2.40 -22.06
C PHE A 317 5.34 2.61 -20.74
N CYS A 318 4.59 2.80 -19.66
CA CYS A 318 5.14 2.93 -18.33
C CYS A 318 4.20 2.35 -17.27
N LYS A 319 4.74 2.26 -16.06
CA LYS A 319 4.04 1.82 -14.85
C LYS A 319 4.24 2.88 -13.78
N ILE A 320 3.16 3.27 -13.12
CA ILE A 320 3.20 4.06 -11.88
C ILE A 320 2.74 3.21 -10.71
N GLU A 321 3.33 3.43 -9.54
CA GLU A 321 2.92 2.78 -8.30
C GLU A 321 2.68 3.79 -7.20
N TYR A 322 1.78 3.48 -6.29
CA TYR A 322 1.46 4.31 -5.13
C TYR A 322 1.87 3.61 -3.84
N SER A 323 2.22 4.41 -2.83
CA SER A 323 2.53 3.88 -1.49
C SER A 323 1.34 3.12 -0.90
N PRO A 324 1.56 2.19 0.04
CA PRO A 324 0.45 1.50 0.70
C PRO A 324 -0.60 2.43 1.35
N ILE A 325 -0.15 3.52 1.99
CA ILE A 325 -1.04 4.48 2.64
C ILE A 325 -1.88 5.22 1.59
N SER A 326 -1.24 5.67 0.52
CA SER A 326 -1.90 6.30 -0.63
C SER A 326 -2.88 5.35 -1.32
N THR A 327 -2.49 4.09 -1.46
CA THR A 327 -3.26 3.01 -2.08
C THR A 327 -4.59 2.81 -1.38
N ILE A 328 -4.62 2.79 -0.04
CA ILE A 328 -5.86 2.66 0.73
C ILE A 328 -6.80 3.84 0.46
N LYS A 329 -6.27 5.08 0.50
CA LYS A 329 -7.07 6.29 0.21
C LYS A 329 -7.64 6.29 -1.21
N ILE A 330 -6.83 5.90 -2.20
CA ILE A 330 -7.26 5.82 -3.60
C ILE A 330 -8.31 4.70 -3.76
N ARG A 331 -8.13 3.55 -3.11
CA ARG A 331 -9.11 2.45 -3.13
C ARG A 331 -10.47 2.95 -2.65
N ASP A 332 -10.52 3.57 -1.48
CA ASP A 332 -11.78 4.00 -0.86
C ASP A 332 -12.47 5.04 -1.75
N TRP A 333 -11.72 6.04 -2.23
CA TRP A 333 -12.22 7.03 -3.19
C TRP A 333 -12.82 6.41 -4.46
N ILE A 334 -12.24 5.32 -4.97
CA ILE A 334 -12.67 4.67 -6.21
C ILE A 334 -13.85 3.71 -6.01
N TYR A 335 -13.86 2.94 -4.91
CA TYR A 335 -14.77 1.79 -4.76
C TYR A 335 -15.85 1.92 -3.69
N GLU A 336 -15.76 2.87 -2.75
CA GLU A 336 -16.68 2.96 -1.60
C GLU A 336 -18.15 3.05 -2.05
N ASP A 337 -18.46 3.98 -2.95
CA ASP A 337 -19.82 4.18 -3.50
C ASP A 337 -19.99 3.64 -4.94
N ALA A 338 -19.11 2.75 -5.38
CA ALA A 338 -19.12 2.28 -6.76
C ALA A 338 -20.31 1.34 -7.03
N LYS A 339 -21.10 1.62 -8.07
CA LYS A 339 -22.18 0.72 -8.52
C LYS A 339 -21.72 -0.25 -9.61
N ILE A 340 -20.64 0.09 -10.29
CA ILE A 340 -20.11 -0.65 -11.45
C ILE A 340 -18.61 -0.83 -11.29
N PHE A 341 -18.15 -2.08 -11.23
CA PHE A 341 -16.74 -2.43 -11.05
C PHE A 341 -16.46 -3.89 -11.41
N LEU A 342 -15.19 -4.23 -11.61
CA LEU A 342 -14.73 -5.60 -11.75
C LEU A 342 -14.62 -6.27 -10.38
N GLN A 343 -15.55 -7.20 -10.09
CA GLN A 343 -15.66 -7.85 -8.78
C GLN A 343 -14.34 -8.43 -8.28
N ARG A 344 -13.57 -9.12 -9.15
CA ARG A 344 -12.27 -9.71 -8.78
C ARG A 344 -11.26 -8.66 -8.31
N LYS A 345 -11.20 -7.48 -8.94
CA LYS A 345 -10.27 -6.41 -8.55
C LYS A 345 -10.74 -5.70 -7.29
N ARG A 346 -12.05 -5.43 -7.15
CA ARG A 346 -12.62 -4.90 -5.91
C ARG A 346 -12.36 -5.84 -4.73
N ASN A 347 -12.63 -7.14 -4.91
CA ASN A 347 -12.34 -8.15 -3.90
C ASN A 347 -10.88 -8.12 -3.52
N LYS A 348 -9.95 -8.08 -4.48
CA LYS A 348 -8.52 -7.99 -4.16
C LYS A 348 -8.11 -6.72 -3.41
N ALA A 349 -8.83 -5.61 -3.61
CA ALA A 349 -8.56 -4.34 -2.94
C ALA A 349 -9.09 -4.31 -1.49
N TYR A 350 -10.16 -5.04 -1.18
CA TYR A 350 -10.76 -5.11 0.16
C TYR A 350 -10.46 -6.38 0.95
N ASP A 351 -10.15 -7.49 0.26
CA ASP A 351 -9.69 -8.76 0.84
C ASP A 351 -8.22 -8.64 1.24
N ILE A 352 -7.95 -7.65 2.10
CA ILE A 352 -6.73 -7.56 2.86
C ILE A 352 -6.82 -8.70 3.87
N LYS A 353 -6.34 -9.88 3.47
CA LYS A 353 -6.10 -10.95 4.43
C LYS A 353 -5.01 -10.45 5.38
N ILE A 354 -5.44 -9.91 6.52
CA ILE A 354 -4.56 -9.54 7.62
C ILE A 354 -4.07 -10.87 8.18
N TYR A 355 -2.83 -11.18 7.84
CA TYR A 355 -2.14 -12.30 8.43
C TYR A 355 -1.28 -11.79 9.56
N TYR A 356 -1.46 -12.37 10.74
CA TYR A 356 -0.64 -12.08 11.89
C TYR A 356 0.58 -12.99 11.87
N THR A 357 1.73 -12.46 12.24
CA THR A 357 2.96 -13.23 12.39
C THR A 357 3.02 -13.86 13.78
N VAL A 358 3.94 -14.80 13.97
CA VAL A 358 4.27 -15.36 15.29
C VAL A 358 4.64 -14.26 16.30
N ARG A 359 5.26 -13.17 15.84
CA ARG A 359 5.63 -12.04 16.70
C ARG A 359 4.40 -11.27 17.17
N ASP A 360 3.45 -11.01 16.28
CA ASP A 360 2.21 -10.29 16.64
C ASP A 360 1.42 -11.07 17.71
N VAL A 361 1.31 -12.39 17.57
CA VAL A 361 0.70 -13.26 18.60
C VAL A 361 1.47 -13.20 19.92
N ALA A 362 2.80 -13.30 19.86
CA ALA A 362 3.66 -13.29 21.04
C ALA A 362 3.54 -11.98 21.82
N ASP A 363 3.54 -10.85 21.11
CA ASP A 363 3.41 -9.51 21.66
C ASP A 363 2.01 -9.32 22.28
N ALA A 364 0.95 -9.75 21.60
CA ALA A 364 -0.43 -9.67 22.11
C ALA A 364 -0.65 -10.50 23.38
N CYS A 365 -0.02 -11.67 23.49
CA CYS A 365 -0.12 -12.54 24.67
C CYS A 365 0.89 -12.18 25.78
N GLY A 366 1.86 -11.31 25.48
CA GLY A 366 2.99 -11.00 26.36
C GLY A 366 3.82 -12.24 26.69
N VAL A 367 4.20 -13.02 25.67
CA VAL A 367 5.03 -14.24 25.76
C VAL A 367 6.19 -14.19 24.74
N SER A 368 7.13 -15.13 24.80
CA SER A 368 8.23 -15.17 23.83
C SER A 368 7.81 -15.78 22.49
N VAL A 369 8.42 -15.33 21.40
CA VAL A 369 8.23 -15.92 20.05
C VAL A 369 8.56 -17.42 20.07
N SER A 370 9.61 -17.84 20.79
CA SER A 370 10.00 -19.25 20.93
C SER A 370 8.92 -20.10 21.59
N TYR A 371 8.18 -19.54 22.55
CA TYR A 371 7.07 -20.23 23.19
C TYR A 371 5.93 -20.50 22.20
N ILE A 372 5.56 -19.51 21.38
CA ILE A 372 4.56 -19.69 20.31
C ILE A 372 5.03 -20.78 19.32
N ILE A 373 6.29 -20.74 18.87
CA ILE A 373 6.85 -21.76 17.97
C ILE A 373 6.79 -23.16 18.59
N LYS A 374 7.05 -23.28 19.89
CA LYS A 374 6.93 -24.56 20.62
C LYS A 374 5.49 -25.07 20.59
N LEU A 375 4.50 -24.22 20.88
CA LEU A 375 3.08 -24.61 20.83
C LEU A 375 2.64 -25.06 19.42
N ILE A 376 3.13 -24.42 18.37
CA ILE A 376 2.88 -24.83 16.99
C ILE A 376 3.50 -26.19 16.69
N LYS A 377 4.74 -26.43 17.14
CA LYS A 377 5.43 -27.72 16.95
C LYS A 377 4.75 -28.87 17.71
N GLU A 378 4.14 -28.55 18.86
CA GLU A 378 3.37 -29.50 19.66
C GLU A 378 1.91 -29.63 19.18
N GLU A 379 1.55 -29.01 18.04
CA GLU A 379 0.20 -29.02 17.45
C GLU A 379 -0.91 -28.54 18.41
N LYS A 380 -0.54 -27.73 19.41
CA LYS A 380 -1.48 -27.17 20.39
C LYS A 380 -2.23 -25.95 19.88
N ILE A 381 -1.70 -25.30 18.84
CA ILE A 381 -2.28 -24.14 18.20
C ILE A 381 -2.15 -24.27 16.68
N ASP A 382 -3.23 -23.94 15.97
CA ASP A 382 -3.28 -24.01 14.52
C ASP A 382 -2.67 -22.77 13.86
N CYS A 383 -2.08 -22.95 12.67
CA CYS A 383 -1.47 -21.87 11.91
C CYS A 383 -1.45 -22.15 10.41
N TYR A 384 -1.32 -21.09 9.62
CA TYR A 384 -1.13 -21.16 8.17
C TYR A 384 0.37 -21.03 7.83
N ARG A 385 0.88 -21.90 6.95
CA ARG A 385 2.26 -21.82 6.45
C ARG A 385 2.31 -21.23 5.04
N ASP A 386 3.08 -20.16 4.88
CA ASP A 386 3.37 -19.50 3.61
C ASP A 386 4.86 -19.68 3.30
N GLY A 387 5.19 -20.80 2.64
CA GLY A 387 6.58 -21.25 2.47
C GLY A 387 7.27 -21.49 3.82
N LYS A 388 8.34 -20.72 4.11
CA LYS A 388 9.06 -20.78 5.40
C LYS A 388 8.44 -19.89 6.49
N ARG A 389 7.44 -19.07 6.17
CA ARG A 389 6.83 -18.12 7.12
C ARG A 389 5.58 -18.74 7.75
N ILE A 390 5.45 -18.59 9.07
CA ILE A 390 4.26 -18.96 9.82
C ILE A 390 3.38 -17.73 9.99
N LYS A 391 2.10 -17.88 9.69
CA LYS A 391 1.09 -16.83 9.70
C LYS A 391 -0.19 -17.35 10.36
N PHE A 392 -1.00 -16.44 10.86
CA PHE A 392 -2.31 -16.73 11.42
C PHE A 392 -3.34 -15.89 10.67
N THR A 393 -4.44 -16.51 10.25
CA THR A 393 -5.64 -15.74 9.89
C THR A 393 -6.17 -15.02 11.12
N GLU A 394 -7.03 -14.02 10.95
CA GLU A 394 -7.67 -13.32 12.07
C GLU A 394 -8.41 -14.28 13.03
N LYS A 395 -9.13 -15.26 12.47
CA LYS A 395 -9.80 -16.29 13.26
C LYS A 395 -8.82 -17.11 14.10
N GLN A 396 -7.75 -17.61 13.48
CA GLN A 396 -6.71 -18.38 14.17
C GLN A 396 -5.98 -17.51 15.21
N TYR A 397 -5.67 -16.25 14.88
CA TYR A 397 -5.03 -15.31 15.78
C TYR A 397 -5.84 -15.13 17.08
N ASN A 398 -7.15 -14.88 16.94
CA ASN A 398 -8.05 -14.74 18.10
C ASN A 398 -8.15 -16.04 18.91
N GLN A 399 -8.31 -17.19 18.25
CA GLN A 399 -8.34 -18.50 18.92
C GLN A 399 -7.05 -18.79 19.71
N VAL A 400 -5.90 -18.44 19.16
CA VAL A 400 -4.60 -18.62 19.83
C VAL A 400 -4.43 -17.68 21.01
N ILE A 401 -4.85 -16.42 20.87
CA ILE A 401 -4.85 -15.47 22.00
C ILE A 401 -5.70 -16.02 23.14
N ASP A 402 -6.94 -16.44 22.85
CA ASP A 402 -7.86 -16.96 23.87
C ASP A 402 -7.27 -18.18 24.58
N TYR A 403 -6.71 -19.12 23.82
CA TYR A 403 -6.04 -20.30 24.36
C TYR A 403 -4.91 -19.93 25.33
N ILE A 404 -4.02 -19.02 24.92
CA ILE A 404 -2.84 -18.65 25.73
C ILE A 404 -3.25 -17.82 26.95
N VAL A 405 -4.17 -16.87 26.78
CA VAL A 405 -4.67 -16.03 27.88
C VAL A 405 -5.35 -16.89 28.95
N ASN A 406 -6.19 -17.85 28.55
CA ASN A 406 -6.84 -18.77 29.48
C ASN A 406 -5.83 -19.68 30.19
N ARG A 407 -4.85 -20.22 29.45
CA ARG A 407 -3.79 -21.03 30.05
C ARG A 407 -2.92 -20.23 31.02
N LYS A 408 -2.70 -18.94 30.77
CA LYS A 408 -1.96 -18.02 31.64
C LYS A 408 -2.72 -17.69 32.93
N LYS A 409 -4.06 -17.63 32.87
CA LYS A 409 -4.91 -17.55 34.07
C LYS A 409 -4.78 -18.79 34.94
N LEU A 410 -4.79 -19.98 34.33
CA LEU A 410 -4.71 -21.25 35.04
C LEU A 410 -3.29 -21.57 35.58
N TYR A 411 -2.25 -21.17 34.84
CA TYR A 411 -0.86 -21.52 35.15
C TYR A 411 0.11 -20.33 35.00
N PRO A 412 -0.03 -19.26 35.80
CA PRO A 412 0.74 -18.04 35.63
C PRO A 412 2.27 -18.23 35.72
N ALA A 413 2.74 -19.19 36.52
CA ALA A 413 4.15 -19.52 36.69
C ALA A 413 4.82 -20.07 35.41
N HIS A 414 4.05 -20.60 34.45
CA HIS A 414 4.58 -21.18 33.22
C HIS A 414 4.88 -20.15 32.13
N PHE A 415 4.48 -18.89 32.34
CA PHE A 415 4.61 -17.82 31.36
C PHE A 415 5.57 -16.76 31.90
N PRO A 416 6.88 -16.89 31.65
CA PRO A 416 7.81 -15.84 32.02
C PRO A 416 7.43 -14.59 31.21
N LYS A 417 6.79 -13.62 31.88
CA LYS A 417 6.78 -12.23 31.39
C LYS A 417 8.23 -11.86 31.17
N TYR A 418 8.51 -11.16 30.05
CA TYR A 418 9.84 -10.73 29.63
C TYR A 418 10.82 -10.63 30.81
N SER A 419 11.97 -11.28 30.72
CA SER A 419 12.96 -11.40 31.80
C SER A 419 13.39 -10.07 32.47
N TRP A 420 13.07 -8.91 31.88
CA TRP A 420 13.26 -7.59 32.48
C TRP A 420 12.15 -7.12 33.45
N LEU A 421 10.93 -7.69 33.42
CA LEU A 421 9.78 -7.27 34.24
C LEU A 421 9.80 -7.84 35.67
N TYR A 422 10.58 -8.89 35.91
CA TYR A 422 10.86 -9.40 37.27
C TYR A 422 11.82 -8.52 38.08
N ARG A 423 12.30 -7.39 37.53
CA ARG A 423 13.24 -6.49 38.22
C ARG A 423 12.59 -5.37 39.04
N PHE A 424 11.26 -5.26 39.09
CA PHE A 424 10.61 -4.10 39.73
C PHE A 424 9.48 -4.41 40.70
N ASN A 425 9.04 -5.66 40.82
CA ASN A 425 8.05 -6.06 41.83
C ASN A 425 8.60 -7.22 42.65
N ASN A 426 9.42 -6.88 43.64
CA ASN A 426 9.54 -7.50 44.97
C ASN A 426 10.71 -6.84 45.70
#